data_AF-A0A0F9VIU9-F1
#
_entry.id   AF-A0A0F9VIU9-F1
#
_cell.length_a   1.000
_cell.length_b   1.000
_cell.length_c   1.000
_cell.angle_alpha   90.00
_cell.angle_beta   90.00
_cell.angle_gamma   90.00
#
_symmetry.space_group_name_H-M   'P 1'
#
loop_
_entity.id
_entity.type
_entity.pdbx_description
1 polymer ?
#
loop_
_entity_poly.entity_id
_entity_poly.type
_entity_poly.pdbx_seq_one_letter_code
_entity_poly.pdbx_strand_id
1 'polypeptide(L)' 'MKMCHMAADSLDELHEMADAIMLPRRYFQDQNRRRPHYDIAKSKRALAVRLGALPVGERKIIEILAANEEQDKRRHEIA' A
#
# COMPACT_ATOMS: atom_id res chain seq x y z
N MET A 1 -11.53 -11.19 -12.25
CA MET A 1 -10.08 -10.87 -12.33
C MET A 1 -9.52 -10.91 -10.90
N LYS A 2 -8.39 -11.59 -10.63
CA LYS A 2 -7.82 -11.64 -9.26
C LYS A 2 -6.86 -10.46 -9.06
N MET A 3 -7.28 -9.49 -8.26
CA MET A 3 -6.47 -8.34 -7.87
C MET A 3 -5.50 -8.74 -6.76
N CYS A 4 -4.47 -7.92 -6.55
CA CYS A 4 -3.53 -8.02 -5.44
C CYS A 4 -3.49 -6.68 -4.71
N HIS A 5 -3.17 -6.71 -3.42
CA HIS A 5 -3.00 -5.51 -2.63
C HIS A 5 -1.52 -5.12 -2.59
N MET A 6 -1.26 -3.83 -2.72
CA MET A 6 0.05 -3.22 -2.52
C MET A 6 -0.05 -2.24 -1.36
N ALA A 7 0.82 -2.41 -0.37
CA ALA A 7 0.94 -1.56 0.81
C ALA A 7 2.43 -1.24 1.02
N ALA A 8 2.71 -0.21 1.80
CA ALA A 8 4.06 0.22 2.13
C ALA A 8 4.07 0.77 3.57
N ASP A 9 5.27 1.03 4.10
CA ASP A 9 5.44 1.54 5.46
C ASP A 9 5.08 3.04 5.56
N SER A 10 5.02 3.74 4.43
CA SER A 10 4.59 5.14 4.35
C SER A 10 3.71 5.42 3.12
N LEU A 11 2.93 6.50 3.19
CA LEU A 11 2.14 6.98 2.05
C LEU A 11 3.03 7.37 0.87
N ASP A 12 4.15 8.04 1.14
CA ASP A 12 5.08 8.51 0.12
C ASP A 12 5.68 7.32 -0.65
N GLU A 13 6.19 6.30 0.05
CA GLU A 13 6.71 5.08 -0.58
C GLU A 13 5.64 4.36 -1.41
N LEU A 14 4.42 4.26 -0.88
CA LEU A 14 3.30 3.64 -1.58
C LEU A 14 2.95 4.37 -2.88
N HIS A 15 3.02 5.70 -2.83
CA HIS A 15 2.71 6.62 -3.91
C HIS A 15 3.81 6.64 -4.99
N GLU A 16 5.07 6.65 -4.58
CA GLU A 16 6.22 6.53 -5.47
C GLU A 16 6.19 5.21 -6.26
N MET A 17 5.93 4.09 -5.57
CA MET A 17 5.80 2.79 -6.26
C MET A 17 4.61 2.78 -7.23
N ALA A 18 3.49 3.39 -6.88
CA ALA A 18 2.32 3.51 -7.76
C ALA A 18 2.65 4.30 -9.04
N ASP A 19 3.37 5.42 -8.92
CA ASP A 19 3.80 6.22 -10.07
C ASP A 19 4.82 5.46 -10.93
N ALA A 20 5.78 4.78 -10.30
CA ALA A 20 6.80 4.00 -11.00
C ALA A 20 6.20 2.86 -11.84
N ILE A 21 5.10 2.26 -11.37
CA ILE A 21 4.37 1.23 -12.14
C ILE A 21 3.25 1.80 -13.02
N MET A 22 3.16 3.13 -13.16
CA MET A 22 2.10 3.83 -13.92
C MET A 22 0.70 3.41 -13.48
N LEU A 23 0.45 3.39 -12.17
CA LEU A 23 -0.84 3.11 -11.57
C LEU A 23 -1.54 4.43 -11.23
N PRO A 24 -2.71 4.72 -11.82
CA PRO A 24 -3.44 5.94 -11.54
C PRO A 24 -3.83 6.08 -10.06
N ARG A 25 -3.68 7.29 -9.51
CA ARG A 25 -4.02 7.62 -8.11
C ARG A 25 -5.48 7.35 -7.73
N ARG A 26 -6.40 7.29 -8.70
CA ARG A 26 -7.80 6.88 -8.47
C ARG A 26 -7.97 5.46 -7.90
N TYR A 27 -6.96 4.60 -8.01
CA TYR A 27 -6.97 3.26 -7.44
C TYR A 27 -6.44 3.22 -6.00
N PHE A 28 -6.02 4.36 -5.47
CA PHE A 28 -5.65 4.51 -4.08
C PHE A 28 -6.87 4.35 -3.20
N GLN A 29 -6.78 3.48 -2.20
CA GLN A 29 -7.81 3.28 -1.21
C GLN A 29 -7.28 3.68 0.15
N ASP A 30 -7.94 4.66 0.75
CA ASP A 30 -7.63 5.15 2.07
C ASP A 30 -8.89 5.26 2.92
N GLN A 31 -9.55 4.10 3.12
CA GLN A 31 -10.77 4.07 3.91
C GLN A 31 -10.45 4.50 5.34
N ASN A 32 -11.00 5.66 5.72
CA ASN A 32 -10.84 6.30 7.04
C ASN A 32 -9.39 6.52 7.51
N ARG A 33 -8.42 6.72 6.60
CA ARG A 33 -7.00 6.96 6.94
C ARG A 33 -6.33 5.81 7.70
N ARG A 34 -6.84 4.58 7.59
CA ARG A 34 -6.38 3.45 8.42
C ARG A 34 -5.69 2.37 7.61
N ARG A 35 -6.03 2.25 6.34
CA ARG A 35 -5.54 1.16 5.50
C ARG A 35 -5.17 1.68 4.12
N PRO A 36 -4.18 2.58 4.02
CA PRO A 36 -3.74 3.07 2.73
C PRO A 36 -3.14 1.93 1.91
N HIS A 37 -3.76 1.62 0.77
CA HIS A 37 -3.29 0.59 -0.15
C HIS A 37 -3.72 0.88 -1.59
N TYR A 38 -3.14 0.14 -2.52
CA TYR A 38 -3.60 0.08 -3.90
C TYR A 38 -4.05 -1.34 -4.25
N ASP A 39 -5.15 -1.42 -4.99
CA ASP A 39 -5.53 -2.64 -5.70
C ASP A 39 -4.87 -2.66 -7.08
N ILE A 40 -4.03 -3.67 -7.30
CA ILE A 40 -3.24 -3.81 -8.53
C ILE A 40 -3.54 -5.12 -9.26
N ALA A 41 -3.51 -5.08 -10.59
CA ALA A 41 -3.57 -6.28 -11.41
C ALA A 41 -2.28 -7.10 -11.29
N LYS A 42 -2.33 -8.41 -11.60
CA LYS A 42 -1.16 -9.30 -11.56
C LYS A 42 0.02 -8.79 -12.41
N SER A 43 -0.25 -8.15 -13.55
CA SER A 43 0.78 -7.54 -14.41
C SER A 43 1.51 -6.39 -13.72
N LYS A 44 0.77 -5.52 -13.02
CA LYS A 44 1.32 -4.43 -12.22
C LYS A 44 2.09 -4.95 -11.01
N ARG A 45 1.61 -6.02 -10.35
CA ARG A 45 2.36 -6.72 -9.29
C ARG A 45 3.72 -7.21 -9.79
N ALA A 46 3.76 -7.86 -10.95
CA ALA A 46 5.03 -8.33 -11.50
C ALA A 46 6.00 -7.18 -11.80
N LEU A 47 5.49 -6.02 -12.24
CA LEU A 47 6.31 -4.82 -12.43
C LEU A 47 6.81 -4.25 -11.10
N ALA A 48 5.94 -4.11 -10.09
CA ALA A 48 6.32 -3.62 -8.77
C ALA A 48 7.44 -4.48 -8.16
N VAL A 49 7.34 -5.81 -8.27
CA VAL A 49 8.38 -6.73 -7.78
C VAL A 49 9.71 -6.52 -8.52
N ARG A 50 9.69 -6.30 -9.83
CA ARG A 50 10.91 -5.97 -10.59
C ARG A 50 11.55 -4.65 -10.18
N LEU A 51 10.75 -3.71 -9.67
CA LEU A 51 11.20 -2.42 -9.17
C LEU A 51 11.55 -2.44 -7.67
N GLY A 52 11.53 -3.61 -7.02
CA GLY A 52 11.98 -3.78 -5.64
C GLY A 52 10.87 -4.05 -4.62
N ALA A 53 9.60 -4.05 -5.01
CA ALA A 53 8.52 -4.42 -4.08
C ALA A 53 8.66 -5.88 -3.62
N LEU A 54 8.54 -6.13 -2.32
CA LEU A 54 8.66 -7.47 -1.77
C LEU A 54 7.35 -8.26 -1.92
N PRO A 55 7.35 -9.42 -2.59
CA PRO A 55 6.15 -10.26 -2.66
C PRO A 55 5.90 -10.90 -1.30
N VAL A 56 4.81 -10.50 -0.65
CA VAL A 56 4.43 -11.02 0.66
C VAL A 56 3.07 -11.73 0.62
N GLY A 57 2.81 -12.54 1.64
CA GLY A 57 1.48 -13.12 1.87
C GLY A 57 0.52 -12.13 2.50
N GLU A 58 -0.76 -12.49 2.52
CA GLU A 58 -1.85 -11.67 3.07
C GLU A 58 -1.62 -11.23 4.52
N ARG A 59 -1.12 -12.14 5.38
CA ARG A 59 -0.85 -11.83 6.79
C ARG A 59 0.11 -10.64 6.94
N LYS A 60 1.14 -10.56 6.10
CA LYS A 60 2.12 -9.49 6.18
C LYS A 60 1.56 -8.15 5.71
N ILE A 61 0.67 -8.14 4.70
CA ILE A 61 -0.06 -6.94 4.29
C ILE A 61 -0.91 -6.42 5.47
N ILE A 62 -1.63 -7.31 6.16
CA ILE A 62 -2.47 -6.94 7.30
C ILE A 62 -1.61 -6.35 8.43
N GLU A 63 -0.45 -6.93 8.72
CA GLU A 63 0.50 -6.41 9.72
C GLU A 63 0.95 -4.98 9.40
N ILE A 64 1.35 -4.71 8.15
CA ILE A 64 1.80 -3.37 7.71
C ILE A 64 0.66 -2.37 7.84
N LEU A 65 -0.53 -2.71 7.33
CA LEU A 65 -1.69 -1.82 7.40
C LEU A 65 -2.11 -1.52 8.85
N ALA A 66 -2.06 -2.52 9.74
CA ALA A 66 -2.37 -2.34 11.16
C ALA A 66 -1.31 -1.47 11.87
N ALA A 67 -0.03 -1.63 11.52
CA ALA A 67 1.05 -0.81 12.05
C ALA A 67 0.89 0.65 11.62
N ASN A 68 0.50 0.91 10.37
CA ASN A 68 0.25 2.26 9.85
C ASN A 68 -0.95 2.91 10.58
N GLU A 69 -2.06 2.19 10.77
CA GLU A 69 -3.22 2.68 11.54
C GLU A 69 -2.83 3.10 12.97
N GLU A 70 -2.02 2.29 13.64
CA GLU A 70 -1.55 2.55 14.99
C GLU A 70 -0.61 3.77 15.05
N GLN A 71 0.28 3.93 14.07
CA GLN A 71 1.13 5.12 13.95
C GLN A 71 0.30 6.39 13.75
N ASP A 72 -0.72 6.36 12.89
CA ASP A 72 -1.57 7.52 12.63
C ASP A 72 -2.44 7.94 13.83
N LYS A 73 -2.93 6.98 14.62
CA LYS A 73 -3.62 7.26 15.89
C LYS A 73 -2.71 7.98 16.86
N ARG A 74 -1.50 7.47 17.08
CA ARG A 74 -0.51 8.10 17.96
C ARG A 74 -0.14 9.51 17.52
N ARG A 75 -0.04 9.76 16.20
CA ARG A 75 0.21 11.11 15.68
C ARG A 75 -0.95 12.08 15.94
N HIS A 76 -2.20 11.60 15.87
CA HIS A 76 -3.37 12.43 16.17
C HIS A 76 -3.56 12.70 17.68
N GLU A 77 -3.13 11.80 18.56
CA GLU A 77 -3.23 12.00 20.01
C GLU A 77 -2.23 13.01 20.58
N ILE A 78 -1.13 13.26 19.85
CA ILE A 78 -0.03 14.14 20.29
C ILE A 78 -0.16 15.56 19.69
N ALA A 79 -1.05 15.77 18.71
CA ALA A 79 -1.27 17.05 18.01
C ALA A 79 -2.44 17.84 18.62
#